data_AF-A0A9P7VJG9-F1
#
_entry.id   AF-A0A9P7VJG9-F1
#
_cell.length_a   1.000
_cell.length_b   1.000
_cell.length_c   1.000
_cell.angle_alpha   90.00
_cell.angle_beta   90.00
_cell.angle_gamma   90.00
#
_symmetry.space_group_name_H-M   'P 1'
#
loop_
_entity.id
_entity.type
_entity.pdbx_description
1 polymer ?
#
loop_
_entity_poly.entity_id
_entity_poly.type
_entity_poly.pdbx_seq_one_letter_code
_entity_poly.pdbx_strand_id
1 'polypeptide(L)'
;MRRNSPVHCIESSSGVAPQSHPGVEEGMGCQKREPMEVTDTFICLGAVNVKLLLRASRGVLLETAEHIGGNVLVDERWTCTIREPKNRPNGTFKVQIHYFASAARSSHPDPHRPVSLESAKGVPGLMTIVKRNDI
;
A
#
# COMPACT_ATOMS: atom_id res chain seq x y z
N MET A 1 -13.54 -26.62 27.08
CA MET A 1 -12.34 -26.31 26.26
C MET A 1 -12.71 -25.22 25.25
N ARG A 2 -12.27 -23.97 25.47
CA ARG A 2 -12.48 -22.88 24.52
C ARG A 2 -11.41 -22.99 23.43
N ARG A 3 -11.80 -23.32 22.19
CA ARG A 3 -10.92 -23.22 21.03
C ARG A 3 -10.62 -21.72 20.85
N ASN A 4 -9.45 -21.29 21.32
CA ASN A 4 -8.87 -20.01 20.92
C ASN A 4 -8.54 -20.13 19.43
N SER A 5 -9.50 -19.83 18.56
CA SER A 5 -9.23 -19.71 17.13
C SER A 5 -8.17 -18.59 16.96
N PRO A 6 -7.03 -18.84 16.31
CA PRO A 6 -6.07 -17.80 16.05
C PRO A 6 -6.78 -16.71 15.26
N VAL A 7 -6.70 -15.47 15.74
CA VAL A 7 -7.12 -14.30 14.98
C VAL A 7 -6.35 -14.39 13.66
N HIS A 8 -7.05 -14.59 12.53
CA HIS A 8 -6.41 -14.63 11.22
C HIS A 8 -5.90 -13.23 10.88
N CYS A 9 -4.69 -12.92 11.36
CA CYS A 9 -3.95 -11.71 11.09
C CYS A 9 -2.88 -12.05 10.04
N ILE A 10 -3.01 -11.48 8.85
CA ILE A 10 -2.01 -11.63 7.78
C ILE A 10 -1.25 -10.32 7.68
N GLU A 11 0.05 -10.38 7.86
CA GLU A 11 0.94 -9.23 7.73
C GLU A 11 1.88 -9.42 6.54
N SER A 12 2.08 -8.34 5.78
CA SER A 12 3.02 -8.27 4.68
C SER A 12 3.62 -6.87 4.60
N SER A 13 4.83 -6.77 4.07
CA SER A 13 5.53 -5.49 3.88
C SER A 13 6.48 -5.60 2.69
N SER A 14 6.91 -4.44 2.18
CA SER A 14 7.95 -4.37 1.15
C SER A 14 9.35 -4.72 1.69
N GLY A 15 9.56 -4.66 3.01
CA GLY A 15 10.84 -4.89 3.67
C GLY A 15 11.19 -3.80 4.67
N VAL A 16 12.37 -3.92 5.30
CA VAL A 16 12.85 -2.97 6.33
C VAL A 16 13.47 -1.72 5.71
N ALA A 17 14.13 -1.85 4.57
CA ALA A 17 14.77 -0.73 3.87
C ALA A 17 13.78 -0.04 2.90
N PRO A 18 13.87 1.29 2.68
CA PRO A 18 13.19 1.95 1.58
C PRO A 18 13.69 1.41 0.23
N GLN A 19 12.83 1.37 -0.78
CA GLN A 19 13.18 0.87 -2.11
C GLN A 19 12.71 1.85 -3.18
N SER A 20 13.51 2.00 -4.23
CA SER A 20 13.17 2.78 -5.42
C SER A 20 13.16 1.88 -6.65
N HIS A 21 12.35 2.22 -7.66
CA HIS A 21 12.39 1.49 -8.92
C HIS A 21 13.69 1.76 -9.69
N PRO A 22 14.27 0.74 -10.35
CA PRO A 22 15.46 0.92 -11.17
C PRO A 22 15.26 2.02 -12.23
N GLY A 23 16.28 2.85 -12.43
CA GLY A 23 16.28 3.94 -13.42
C GLY A 23 15.59 5.24 -12.97
N VAL A 24 14.71 5.21 -11.97
CA VAL A 24 14.03 6.44 -11.48
C VAL A 24 15.04 7.36 -10.79
N GLU A 25 15.90 6.78 -9.94
CA GLU A 25 16.93 7.53 -9.20
C GLU A 25 18.03 8.08 -10.12
N GLU A 26 18.38 7.34 -11.17
CA GLU A 26 19.37 7.75 -12.17
C GLU A 26 18.89 8.97 -12.97
N GLY A 27 17.58 9.11 -13.17
CA GLY A 27 16.95 10.25 -13.82
C GLY A 27 16.73 11.48 -12.92
N MET A 28 17.03 11.39 -11.61
CA MET A 28 16.79 12.49 -10.69
C MET A 28 17.79 13.63 -10.93
N GLY A 29 17.30 14.74 -11.50
CA GLY A 29 18.10 15.94 -11.69
C GLY A 29 18.35 16.73 -10.39
N CYS A 30 17.60 16.44 -9.33
CA CYS A 30 17.73 17.09 -8.03
C CYS A 30 17.59 16.07 -6.90
N GLN A 31 18.42 16.18 -5.86
CA GLN A 31 18.34 15.33 -4.66
C GLN A 31 17.22 15.77 -3.69
N LYS A 32 16.48 16.83 -4.00
CA LYS A 32 15.36 17.26 -3.15
C LYS A 32 14.26 16.21 -3.20
N ARG A 33 13.97 15.66 -2.02
CA ARG A 33 12.96 14.63 -1.77
C ARG A 33 12.02 15.15 -0.69
N GLU A 34 10.73 15.12 -0.95
CA GLU A 34 9.72 15.50 0.04
C GLU A 34 9.07 14.23 0.60
N PRO A 35 9.26 13.89 1.89
CA PRO A 35 8.67 12.70 2.50
C PRO A 35 7.15 12.77 2.54
N MET A 36 6.49 11.65 2.26
CA MET A 36 5.03 11.53 2.22
C MET A 36 4.59 10.18 2.79
N GLU A 37 3.44 10.19 3.44
CA GLU A 37 2.80 8.97 3.93
C GLU A 37 1.29 9.01 3.71
N VAL A 38 0.71 7.82 3.52
CA VAL A 38 -0.74 7.64 3.51
C VAL A 38 -1.09 6.37 4.27
N THR A 39 -2.08 6.48 5.14
CA THR A 39 -2.68 5.33 5.82
C THR A 39 -4.10 5.15 5.31
N ASP A 40 -4.32 4.07 4.57
CA ASP A 40 -5.65 3.68 4.10
C ASP A 40 -6.18 2.50 4.92
N THR A 41 -7.46 2.57 5.27
CA THR A 41 -8.19 1.45 5.89
C THR A 41 -9.33 1.00 4.99
N PHE A 42 -9.29 -0.25 4.55
CA PHE A 42 -10.33 -0.85 3.71
C PHE A 42 -11.12 -1.90 4.49
N ILE A 43 -12.42 -1.94 4.25
CA ILE A 43 -13.27 -3.06 4.63
C ILE A 43 -13.59 -3.82 3.36
N CYS A 44 -13.05 -5.03 3.24
CA CYS A 44 -13.25 -5.91 2.10
C CYS A 44 -14.21 -7.05 2.45
N LEU A 45 -14.97 -7.54 1.48
CA LEU A 45 -15.83 -8.71 1.60
C LEU A 45 -15.37 -9.81 0.63
N GLY A 46 -15.42 -11.05 1.09
CA GLY A 46 -15.13 -12.26 0.33
C GLY A 46 -13.64 -12.58 0.22
N ALA A 47 -12.84 -11.64 -0.25
CA ALA A 47 -11.41 -11.81 -0.46
C ALA A 47 -10.64 -10.49 -0.32
N VAL A 48 -9.30 -10.54 -0.44
CA VAL A 48 -8.43 -9.37 -0.31
C VAL A 48 -7.33 -9.40 -1.37
N ASN A 49 -7.45 -8.53 -2.36
CA ASN A 49 -6.40 -8.26 -3.35
C ASN A 49 -5.55 -7.06 -2.92
N VAL A 50 -4.53 -7.33 -2.10
CA VAL A 50 -3.62 -6.29 -1.57
C VAL A 50 -2.90 -5.52 -2.68
N LYS A 51 -2.57 -6.18 -3.81
CA LYS A 51 -1.88 -5.51 -4.92
C LYS A 51 -2.71 -4.36 -5.49
N LEU A 52 -4.03 -4.51 -5.55
CA LEU A 52 -4.94 -3.46 -6.00
C LEU A 52 -5.04 -2.33 -4.97
N LEU A 53 -5.13 -2.68 -3.69
CA LEU A 53 -5.21 -1.70 -2.61
C LEU A 53 -3.92 -0.87 -2.47
N LEU A 54 -2.74 -1.51 -2.62
CA LEU A 54 -1.44 -0.83 -2.64
C LEU A 54 -1.34 0.15 -3.81
N ARG A 55 -1.79 -0.25 -5.01
CA ARG A 55 -1.84 0.66 -6.17
C ARG A 55 -2.73 1.86 -5.89
N ALA A 56 -3.90 1.65 -5.30
CA ALA A 56 -4.82 2.73 -4.94
C ALA A 56 -4.25 3.67 -3.87
N SER A 57 -3.49 3.14 -2.91
CA SER A 57 -2.82 3.95 -1.86
C SER A 57 -1.67 4.76 -2.47
N ARG A 58 -0.82 4.12 -3.28
CA ARG A 58 0.28 4.78 -4.00
C ARG A 58 -0.22 5.86 -4.96
N GLY A 59 -1.36 5.66 -5.61
CA GLY A 59 -1.98 6.65 -6.50
C GLY A 59 -2.22 7.99 -5.81
N VAL A 60 -2.72 7.96 -4.56
CA VAL A 60 -2.92 9.18 -3.75
C VAL A 60 -1.60 9.91 -3.50
N LEU A 61 -0.53 9.16 -3.19
CA LEU A 61 0.79 9.75 -3.00
C LEU A 61 1.33 10.38 -4.28
N LEU A 62 1.14 9.71 -5.42
CA LEU A 62 1.60 10.22 -6.71
C LEU A 62 0.83 11.47 -7.13
N GLU A 63 -0.49 11.48 -6.97
CA GLU A 63 -1.31 12.68 -7.19
C GLU A 63 -0.85 13.83 -6.28
N THR A 64 -0.56 13.55 -5.01
CA THR A 64 -0.07 14.58 -4.09
C THR A 64 1.33 15.06 -4.48
N ALA A 65 2.20 14.16 -4.96
CA ALA A 65 3.52 14.49 -5.48
C ALA A 65 3.43 15.43 -6.69
N GLU A 66 2.50 15.18 -7.61
CA GLU A 66 2.24 16.05 -8.76
C GLU A 66 1.80 17.45 -8.33
N HIS A 67 0.94 17.56 -7.31
CA HIS A 67 0.49 18.86 -6.78
C HIS A 67 1.63 19.70 -6.18
N ILE A 68 2.68 19.07 -5.63
CA ILE A 68 3.86 19.76 -5.10
C ILE A 68 5.01 19.88 -6.11
N GLY A 69 4.76 19.51 -7.37
CA GLY A 69 5.71 19.64 -8.50
C GLY A 69 6.71 18.50 -8.64
N GLY A 70 6.53 17.39 -7.91
CA GLY A 70 7.17 16.10 -8.17
C GLY A 70 6.50 15.36 -9.32
N ASN A 71 7.16 14.35 -9.89
CA ASN A 71 6.58 13.51 -10.94
C ASN A 71 6.87 12.01 -10.75
N VAL A 72 7.60 11.64 -9.69
CA VAL A 72 7.93 10.26 -9.35
C VAL A 72 7.92 10.07 -7.84
N LEU A 73 7.71 8.82 -7.41
CA LEU A 73 7.90 8.39 -6.02
C LEU A 73 9.19 7.57 -5.89
N VAL A 74 9.98 7.88 -4.86
CA VAL A 74 11.22 7.15 -4.49
C VAL A 74 11.21 6.82 -3.00
N ASP A 75 12.18 6.04 -2.52
CA ASP A 75 12.28 5.60 -1.12
C ASP A 75 10.96 4.97 -0.61
N GLU A 76 10.28 4.24 -1.49
CA GLU A 76 8.97 3.66 -1.22
C GLU A 76 9.08 2.55 -0.17
N ARG A 77 8.11 2.49 0.73
CA ARG A 77 7.91 1.39 1.67
C ARG A 77 6.43 1.22 1.95
N TRP A 78 5.99 -0.02 2.10
CA TRP A 78 4.62 -0.26 2.55
C TRP A 78 4.53 -1.39 3.56
N THR A 79 3.51 -1.30 4.41
CA THR A 79 3.05 -2.38 5.28
C THR A 79 1.57 -2.60 5.07
N CYS A 80 1.13 -3.84 5.15
CA CYS A 80 -0.25 -4.25 5.01
C CYS A 80 -0.61 -5.26 6.10
N THR A 81 -1.68 -4.97 6.82
CA THR A 81 -2.24 -5.85 7.85
C THR A 81 -3.68 -6.16 7.51
N ILE A 82 -4.00 -7.44 7.33
CA ILE A 82 -5.36 -7.94 7.12
C ILE A 82 -5.82 -8.58 8.42
N ARG A 83 -7.00 -8.19 8.91
CA ARG A 83 -7.62 -8.73 10.11
C ARG A 83 -9.06 -9.11 9.83
N GLU A 84 -9.46 -10.30 10.25
CA GLU A 84 -10.87 -10.66 10.30
C GLU A 84 -11.53 -10.07 11.56
N PRO A 85 -12.69 -9.37 11.45
CA PRO A 85 -13.40 -8.84 12.60
C PRO A 85 -13.89 -9.96 13.54
N LYS A 86 -13.49 -9.90 14.81
CA LYS A 86 -13.86 -10.88 15.84
C LYS A 86 -15.37 -11.01 16.06
N ASN A 87 -16.13 -9.95 15.80
CA ASN A 87 -17.56 -9.88 16.14
C ASN A 87 -18.50 -10.30 15.00
N ARG A 88 -18.01 -10.42 13.76
CA ARG A 88 -18.81 -10.80 12.57
C ARG A 88 -17.95 -11.55 11.55
N PRO A 89 -17.80 -12.88 11.67
CA PRO A 89 -17.15 -13.71 10.65
C PRO A 89 -18.08 -13.88 9.43
N ASN A 90 -18.45 -12.77 8.79
CA ASN A 90 -19.31 -12.75 7.60
C ASN A 90 -18.47 -12.76 6.31
N GLY A 91 -17.21 -13.20 6.39
CA GLY A 91 -16.25 -13.07 5.29
C GLY A 91 -15.78 -11.63 5.05
N THR A 92 -15.88 -10.75 6.05
CA THR A 92 -15.35 -9.39 5.99
C THR A 92 -13.91 -9.35 6.50
N PHE A 93 -13.07 -8.55 5.87
CA PHE A 93 -11.68 -8.33 6.24
C PHE A 93 -11.41 -6.83 6.40
N LYS A 94 -10.84 -6.44 7.53
CA LYS A 94 -10.29 -5.09 7.72
C LYS A 94 -8.84 -5.11 7.26
N VAL A 95 -8.53 -4.34 6.23
CA VAL A 95 -7.18 -4.20 5.67
C VAL A 95 -6.68 -2.82 6.00
N GLN A 96 -5.50 -2.74 6.60
CA GLN A 96 -4.82 -1.48 6.86
C GLN A 96 -3.54 -1.44 6.05
N ILE A 97 -3.37 -0.40 5.25
CA ILE A 97 -2.17 -0.14 4.47
C ILE A 97 -1.54 1.12 5.00
N HIS A 98 -0.24 1.05 5.27
CA HIS A 98 0.59 2.23 5.48
C HIS A 98 1.59 2.27 4.36
N TYR A 99 1.57 3.35 3.59
CA TYR A 99 2.45 3.55 2.45
C TYR A 99 3.27 4.81 2.68
N PHE A 100 4.58 4.68 2.56
CA PHE A 100 5.57 5.73 2.69
C PHE A 100 6.29 5.88 1.35
N ALA A 101 6.60 7.10 0.98
CA ALA A 101 7.44 7.41 -0.17
C ALA A 101 8.05 8.81 0.01
N SER A 102 8.93 9.19 -0.89
CA SER A 102 9.32 10.58 -1.08
C SER A 102 8.98 11.03 -2.50
N ALA A 103 8.35 12.18 -2.63
CA ALA A 103 8.17 12.83 -3.93
C ALA A 103 9.49 13.40 -4.41
N ALA A 104 9.79 13.17 -5.68
CA ALA A 104 10.98 13.69 -6.34
C ALA A 104 10.67 14.14 -7.78
N ARG A 105 11.64 14.82 -8.39
CA ARG A 105 11.62 15.14 -9.82
C ARG A 105 12.65 14.28 -10.57
N SER A 106 12.19 13.56 -11.58
CA SER A 106 13.02 12.76 -12.47
C SER A 106 12.72 13.07 -13.93
N SER A 107 13.72 12.93 -14.80
CA SER A 107 13.52 12.93 -16.24
C SER A 107 12.85 11.65 -16.75
N HIS A 108 12.87 10.58 -15.94
CA HIS A 108 12.24 9.32 -16.26
C HIS A 108 10.80 9.27 -15.74
N PRO A 109 9.87 8.62 -16.47
CA PRO A 109 8.49 8.50 -16.06
C PRO A 109 8.34 7.60 -14.82
N ASP A 110 7.32 7.86 -14.02
CA ASP A 110 6.95 6.98 -12.91
C ASP A 110 6.50 5.59 -13.44
N PRO A 111 6.91 4.48 -12.81
CA PRO A 111 6.53 3.14 -13.25
C PRO A 111 5.08 2.77 -12.92
N HIS A 112 4.33 3.62 -12.21
CA HIS A 112 2.94 3.44 -11.81
C HIS A 112 2.67 2.10 -11.10
N ARG A 113 3.67 1.58 -10.38
CA ARG A 113 3.61 0.29 -9.69
C ARG A 113 4.25 0.38 -8.31
N PRO A 114 3.63 -0.19 -7.26
CA PRO A 114 4.28 -0.33 -5.96
C PRO A 114 5.56 -1.18 -6.00
N VAL A 115 6.54 -0.81 -5.19
CA VAL A 115 7.75 -1.63 -4.95
C VAL A 115 7.40 -2.96 -4.27
N SER A 116 8.20 -4.00 -4.53
CA SER A 116 8.09 -5.32 -3.89
C SER A 116 6.68 -5.92 -3.87
N LEU A 117 5.89 -5.69 -4.94
CA LEU A 117 4.48 -6.09 -5.04
C LEU A 117 4.26 -7.62 -4.88
N GLU A 118 5.27 -8.42 -5.18
CA GLU A 118 5.32 -9.87 -5.00
C GLU A 118 5.28 -10.28 -3.52
N SER A 119 5.75 -9.44 -2.60
CA SER A 119 5.71 -9.69 -1.16
C SER A 119 4.31 -9.52 -0.54
N ALA A 120 3.36 -8.98 -1.32
CA ALA A 120 1.99 -8.73 -0.87
C ALA A 120 1.21 -10.04 -0.69
N LYS A 121 0.70 -10.27 0.52
CA LYS A 121 -0.11 -11.45 0.87
C LYS A 121 -1.57 -11.06 0.97
N GLY A 122 -2.44 -11.75 0.24
CA GLY A 122 -3.88 -11.51 0.20
C GLY A 122 -4.70 -12.71 0.63
N VAL A 123 -6.02 -12.54 0.60
CA VAL A 123 -6.99 -13.63 0.73
C VAL A 123 -7.49 -13.95 -0.69
N PRO A 124 -7.40 -15.21 -1.17
CA PRO A 124 -7.83 -15.58 -2.52
C PRO A 124 -9.35 -15.46 -2.68
N GLY A 125 -9.79 -15.15 -3.90
CA GLY A 125 -11.21 -15.03 -4.25
C GLY A 125 -11.56 -13.65 -4.83
N LEU A 126 -12.86 -13.37 -4.93
CA LEU A 126 -13.37 -12.09 -5.41
C LEU A 126 -13.43 -11.06 -4.26
N MET A 127 -12.65 -9.99 -4.39
CA MET A 127 -12.64 -8.90 -3.43
C MET A 127 -13.72 -7.87 -3.78
N THR A 128 -14.56 -7.53 -2.82
CA THR A 128 -15.44 -6.34 -2.89
C THR A 128 -15.02 -5.34 -1.81
N ILE A 129 -14.70 -4.11 -2.20
CA ILE A 129 -14.41 -3.03 -1.24
C ILE A 129 -15.74 -2.45 -0.79
N VAL A 130 -16.08 -2.65 0.49
CA VAL A 130 -17.31 -2.15 1.11
C VAL A 130 -17.12 -0.73 1.63
N LYS A 131 -15.94 -0.43 2.19
CA LYS A 131 -15.59 0.90 2.71
C LYS A 131 -14.10 1.17 2.49
N ARG A 132 -13.75 2.42 2.18
CA ARG A 132 -12.38 2.95 2.21
C ARG A 132 -12.38 4.18 3.12
N ASN A 133 -11.55 4.12 4.17
CA ASN A 133 -11.39 5.09 5.24
C ASN A 133 -12.67 5.33 6.06
N ASP A 134 -12.51 5.75 7.31
CA ASP A 134 -13.63 6.18 8.14
C ASP A 134 -13.93 7.64 7.82
N ILE A 135 -14.78 7.85 6.82
CA ILE A 135 -15.66 9.02 6.74
C ILE A 135 -16.98 8.62 7.42
#